data_AF-A0A7S0LZ60-F1
#
_entry.id   AF-A0A7S0LZ60-F1
#
_cell.length_a   1.000
_cell.length_b   1.000
_cell.length_c   1.000
_cell.angle_alpha   90.00
_cell.angle_beta   90.00
_cell.angle_gamma   90.00
#
_symmetry.space_group_name_H-M   'P 1'
#
loop_
_entity.id
_entity.type
_entity.pdbx_description
1 polymer ?
#
loop_
_entity_poly.entity_id
_entity_poly.type
_entity_poly.pdbx_seq_one_letter_code
_entity_poly.pdbx_strand_id
1 'polypeptide(L)'
;ADRALVAALQTLRFHIADRVCAEAACALLRSMAWVPAHRTAFGRLEGIEMVVRAMTCHAGSAVLQREGCGILHGLSWNPDNKEQIVGNSEANGGLAAIISAMREHRDDAEVQREGCSALSILSYSVDANKTAISQRGGLAVIVGVLL
;
A
#
# COMPACT_ATOMS: atom_id res chain seq x y z
N ALA A 1 11.88 -16.94 5.43
CA ALA A 1 10.92 -15.86 5.68
C ALA A 1 10.30 -16.09 7.05
N ASP A 2 9.96 -15.03 7.78
CA ASP A 2 9.25 -15.12 9.06
C ASP A 2 7.95 -15.92 8.87
N ARG A 3 7.71 -16.92 9.73
CA ARG A 3 6.48 -17.75 9.69
C ARG A 3 5.22 -16.89 9.80
N ALA A 4 5.28 -15.81 10.57
CA ALA A 4 4.15 -14.90 10.75
C ALA A 4 3.85 -14.09 9.48
N LEU A 5 4.88 -13.67 8.73
CA LEU A 5 4.71 -13.03 7.42
C LEU A 5 4.00 -13.99 6.45
N VAL A 6 4.49 -15.23 6.35
CA VAL A 6 3.90 -16.24 5.46
C VAL A 6 2.46 -16.53 5.84
N ALA A 7 2.17 -16.69 7.14
CA ALA A 7 0.82 -16.93 7.63
C ALA A 7 -0.13 -15.78 7.28
N ALA A 8 0.28 -14.53 7.50
CA ALA A 8 -0.55 -13.37 7.17
C ALA A 8 -0.84 -13.26 5.66
N LEU A 9 0.15 -13.51 4.81
CA LEU A 9 -0.03 -13.54 3.36
C LEU A 9 -0.93 -14.70 2.91
N GLN A 10 -0.83 -15.87 3.55
CA GLN A 10 -1.73 -16.99 3.30
C GLN A 10 -3.17 -16.69 3.73
N THR A 11 -3.36 -16.01 4.86
CA THR A 11 -4.69 -15.55 5.30
C THR A 11 -5.30 -14.63 4.24
N LEU A 12 -4.55 -13.65 3.73
CA LEU A 12 -5.01 -12.84 2.60
C LEU A 12 -5.30 -13.70 1.37
N ARG A 13 -4.45 -14.68 1.04
CA ARG A 13 -4.64 -15.52 -0.16
C ARG A 13 -5.94 -16.32 -0.14
N PHE A 14 -6.28 -16.92 1.01
CA PHE A 14 -7.43 -17.84 1.12
C PHE A 14 -8.71 -17.18 1.64
N HIS A 15 -8.59 -16.09 2.37
CA HIS A 15 -9.72 -15.43 3.04
C HIS A 15 -9.84 -13.95 2.68
N ILE A 16 -9.38 -13.56 1.49
CA ILE A 16 -9.40 -12.14 1.05
C ILE A 16 -10.78 -11.51 1.10
N ALA A 17 -11.85 -12.29 0.86
CA ALA A 17 -13.21 -11.79 0.86
C ALA A 17 -13.80 -11.60 2.26
N ASP A 18 -13.21 -12.21 3.28
CA ASP A 18 -13.59 -11.98 4.67
C ASP A 18 -12.88 -10.73 5.19
N ARG A 19 -13.65 -9.67 5.43
CA ARG A 19 -13.14 -8.39 5.88
C ARG A 19 -12.38 -8.48 7.21
N VAL A 20 -12.85 -9.29 8.15
CA VAL A 20 -12.22 -9.42 9.47
C VAL A 20 -10.87 -10.12 9.34
N CYS A 21 -10.80 -11.18 8.55
CA CYS A 21 -9.53 -11.85 8.25
C CYS A 21 -8.56 -10.91 7.51
N ALA A 22 -9.06 -10.15 6.53
CA ALA A 22 -8.24 -9.22 5.77
C ALA A 22 -7.68 -8.08 6.63
N GLU A 23 -8.52 -7.47 7.48
CA GLU A 23 -8.09 -6.41 8.41
C GLU A 23 -7.06 -6.93 9.42
N ALA A 24 -7.29 -8.10 10.02
CA ALA A 24 -6.35 -8.71 10.97
C ALA A 24 -5.00 -9.05 10.32
N ALA A 25 -5.03 -9.63 9.11
CA ALA A 25 -3.81 -9.93 8.36
C ALA A 25 -3.05 -8.65 7.99
N CYS A 26 -3.74 -7.63 7.48
CA CYS A 26 -3.12 -6.36 7.12
C CYS A 26 -2.53 -5.64 8.34
N ALA A 27 -3.20 -5.66 9.51
CA ALA A 27 -2.65 -5.08 10.73
C ALA A 27 -1.31 -5.73 11.13
N LEU A 28 -1.21 -7.06 11.04
CA LEU A 28 0.04 -7.78 11.29
C LEU A 28 1.10 -7.41 10.25
N LEU A 29 0.75 -7.43 8.96
CA LEU A 29 1.64 -7.06 7.87
C LEU A 29 2.16 -5.62 8.00
N ARG A 30 1.34 -4.67 8.48
CA ARG A 30 1.74 -3.28 8.70
C ARG A 30 2.87 -3.20 9.70
N SER A 31 2.74 -3.87 10.85
CA SER A 31 3.83 -3.89 11.84
C SER A 31 5.13 -4.46 11.26
N MET A 32 5.04 -5.46 10.38
CA MET A 32 6.20 -6.09 9.75
C MET A 32 6.84 -5.23 8.66
N ALA A 33 6.07 -4.43 7.93
CA ALA A 33 6.58 -3.55 6.87
C ALA A 33 7.61 -2.55 7.39
N TRP A 34 7.53 -2.20 8.67
CA TRP A 34 8.49 -1.32 9.33
C TRP A 34 9.80 -2.00 9.74
N VAL A 35 9.86 -3.34 9.74
CA VAL A 35 11.06 -4.10 10.05
C VAL A 35 11.90 -4.30 8.78
N PRO A 36 13.13 -3.76 8.67
CA PRO A 36 13.93 -3.83 7.45
C PRO A 36 14.13 -5.25 6.90
N ALA A 37 14.34 -6.23 7.78
CA ALA A 37 14.53 -7.64 7.40
C ALA A 37 13.32 -8.26 6.68
N HIS A 38 12.11 -7.75 6.93
CA HIS A 38 10.88 -8.28 6.33
C HIS A 38 10.58 -7.63 4.98
N ARG A 39 11.00 -6.38 4.74
CA ARG A 39 10.68 -5.64 3.50
C ARG A 39 11.12 -6.39 2.24
N THR A 40 12.33 -6.95 2.24
CA THR A 40 12.82 -7.75 1.11
C THR A 40 12.05 -9.06 0.95
N ALA A 41 11.59 -9.67 2.04
CA ALA A 41 10.79 -10.89 1.99
C ALA A 41 9.37 -10.62 1.44
N PHE A 42 8.79 -9.46 1.73
CA PHE A 42 7.49 -9.04 1.17
C PHE A 42 7.48 -9.07 -0.36
N GLY A 43 8.45 -8.40 -1.00
CA GLY A 43 8.52 -8.34 -2.47
C GLY A 43 8.68 -9.73 -3.11
N ARG A 44 9.48 -10.62 -2.50
CA ARG A 44 9.68 -12.00 -3.02
C ARG A 44 8.47 -12.91 -2.87
N LEU A 45 7.55 -12.61 -1.95
CA LEU A 45 6.38 -13.44 -1.63
C LEU A 45 5.10 -12.89 -2.25
N GLU A 46 5.19 -12.07 -3.31
CA GLU A 46 4.03 -11.40 -3.93
C GLU A 46 3.22 -10.56 -2.91
N GLY A 47 3.87 -10.12 -1.81
CA GLY A 47 3.19 -9.49 -0.69
C GLY A 47 2.57 -8.14 -1.06
N ILE A 48 3.24 -7.37 -1.92
CA ILE A 48 2.69 -6.11 -2.45
C ILE A 48 1.40 -6.38 -3.24
N GLU A 49 1.38 -7.39 -4.10
CA GLU A 49 0.19 -7.76 -4.86
C GLU A 49 -0.96 -8.20 -3.95
N MET A 50 -0.68 -9.03 -2.93
CA MET A 50 -1.71 -9.47 -1.98
C MET A 50 -2.32 -8.29 -1.20
N VAL A 51 -1.50 -7.34 -0.77
CA VAL A 51 -1.97 -6.12 -0.08
C VAL A 51 -2.85 -5.29 -1.01
N VAL A 52 -2.41 -5.08 -2.25
CA VAL A 52 -3.19 -4.32 -3.23
C VAL A 52 -4.52 -5.01 -3.55
N ARG A 53 -4.52 -6.34 -3.72
CA ARG A 53 -5.76 -7.10 -3.91
C ARG A 53 -6.70 -6.97 -2.71
N ALA A 54 -6.17 -6.96 -1.48
CA ALA A 54 -6.98 -6.77 -0.28
C ALA A 54 -7.60 -5.37 -0.29
N MET A 55 -6.80 -4.33 -0.56
CA MET A 55 -7.27 -2.95 -0.70
C MET A 55 -8.37 -2.82 -1.74
N THR A 56 -8.23 -3.47 -2.91
CA THR A 56 -9.25 -3.47 -3.95
C THR A 56 -10.51 -4.22 -3.52
N CYS A 57 -10.38 -5.38 -2.86
CA CYS A 57 -11.51 -6.19 -2.41
C CYS A 57 -12.36 -5.47 -1.35
N HIS A 58 -11.73 -4.66 -0.48
CA HIS A 58 -12.40 -3.92 0.58
C HIS A 58 -12.20 -2.41 0.41
N ALA A 59 -12.44 -1.90 -0.80
CA ALA A 59 -12.31 -0.49 -1.13
C ALA A 59 -13.08 0.42 -0.15
N GLY A 60 -14.26 -0.01 0.33
CA GLY A 60 -15.08 0.74 1.28
C GLY A 60 -14.64 0.69 2.75
N SER A 61 -13.67 -0.15 3.13
CA SER A 61 -13.18 -0.19 4.52
C SER A 61 -12.04 0.81 4.72
N ALA A 62 -12.32 1.94 5.37
CA ALA A 62 -11.30 2.94 5.72
C ALA A 62 -10.16 2.34 6.56
N VAL A 63 -10.49 1.38 7.45
CA VAL A 63 -9.50 0.63 8.24
C VAL A 63 -8.55 -0.11 7.31
N LEU A 64 -9.07 -0.90 6.36
CA LEU A 64 -8.21 -1.66 5.47
C LEU A 64 -7.42 -0.77 4.50
N GLN A 65 -7.99 0.35 4.05
CA GLN A 65 -7.27 1.33 3.23
C GLN A 65 -6.11 1.98 4.00
N ARG A 66 -6.32 2.35 5.27
CA ARG A 66 -5.28 2.90 6.15
C ARG A 66 -4.14 1.89 6.34
N GLU A 67 -4.49 0.65 6.67
CA GLU A 67 -3.53 -0.43 6.82
C GLU A 67 -2.75 -0.67 5.53
N GLY A 68 -3.45 -0.76 4.39
CA GLY A 68 -2.86 -0.96 3.06
C GLY A 68 -1.89 0.15 2.66
N CYS A 69 -2.32 1.42 2.68
CA CYS A 69 -1.44 2.58 2.44
C CYS A 69 -0.24 2.56 3.39
N GLY A 70 -0.48 2.18 4.64
CA GLY A 70 0.53 2.08 5.66
C GLY A 70 1.58 0.99 5.44
N ILE A 71 1.16 -0.18 4.95
CA ILE A 71 2.06 -1.26 4.55
C ILE A 71 2.91 -0.78 3.38
N LEU A 72 2.29 -0.24 2.33
CA LEU A 72 3.00 0.23 1.13
C LEU A 72 3.99 1.35 1.47
N HIS A 73 3.64 2.26 2.38
CA HIS A 73 4.55 3.25 2.93
C HIS A 73 5.79 2.60 3.58
N GLY A 74 5.60 1.67 4.51
CA GLY A 74 6.71 0.97 5.18
C GLY A 74 7.61 0.21 4.20
N LEU A 75 7.01 -0.46 3.21
CA LEU A 75 7.73 -1.21 2.18
C LEU A 75 8.52 -0.30 1.22
N SER A 76 8.06 0.92 0.97
CA SER A 76 8.69 1.89 0.05
C SER A 76 10.07 2.36 0.49
N TRP A 77 10.46 2.11 1.74
CA TRP A 77 11.81 2.33 2.25
C TRP A 77 12.85 1.33 1.73
N ASN A 78 12.42 0.27 1.02
CA ASN A 78 13.30 -0.61 0.26
C ASN A 78 13.23 -0.23 -1.25
N PRO A 79 14.37 -0.03 -1.93
CA PRO A 79 14.40 0.37 -3.34
C PRO A 79 13.66 -0.59 -4.28
N ASP A 80 13.87 -1.90 -4.16
CA ASP A 80 13.22 -2.90 -5.02
C ASP A 80 11.70 -2.86 -4.88
N ASN A 81 11.21 -2.74 -3.64
CA ASN A 81 9.77 -2.60 -3.37
C ASN A 81 9.21 -1.29 -3.93
N LYS A 82 9.96 -0.18 -3.84
CA LYS A 82 9.56 1.11 -4.41
C LYS A 82 9.34 0.98 -5.93
N GLU A 83 10.24 0.29 -6.62
CA GLU A 83 10.09 -0.01 -8.05
C GLU A 83 8.89 -0.90 -8.33
N GLN A 84 8.63 -1.94 -7.52
CA GLN A 84 7.45 -2.80 -7.69
C GLN A 84 6.13 -2.03 -7.47
N ILE A 85 6.06 -1.17 -6.46
CA ILE A 85 4.85 -0.39 -6.14
C ILE A 85 4.49 0.59 -7.28
N VAL A 86 5.50 1.23 -7.88
CA VAL A 86 5.30 2.21 -8.97
C VAL A 86 5.22 1.55 -10.34
N GLY A 87 6.03 0.52 -10.57
CA GLY A 87 6.25 -0.13 -11.86
C GLY A 87 5.10 -1.02 -12.33
N ASN A 88 4.21 -1.44 -11.42
CA ASN A 88 2.96 -2.12 -11.80
C ASN A 88 2.06 -1.12 -12.53
N SER A 89 2.20 -1.08 -13.84
CA SER A 89 1.54 -0.11 -14.71
C SER A 89 0.02 -0.30 -14.79
N GLU A 90 -0.47 -1.44 -14.30
CA GLU A 90 -1.87 -1.81 -14.25
C GLU A 90 -2.74 -0.82 -13.47
N ALA A 91 -4.02 -0.75 -13.84
CA ALA A 91 -5.03 0.04 -13.12
C ALA A 91 -5.16 -0.38 -11.63
N ASN A 92 -4.71 -1.60 -11.31
CA ASN A 92 -4.72 -2.19 -9.97
C ASN A 92 -3.30 -2.34 -9.39
N GLY A 93 -2.33 -1.52 -9.80
CA GLY A 93 -0.99 -1.49 -9.21
C GLY A 93 -0.93 -0.77 -7.85
N GLY A 94 0.19 -0.88 -7.13
CA GLY A 94 0.35 -0.31 -5.78
C GLY A 94 0.15 1.21 -5.72
N LEU A 95 0.74 1.95 -6.66
CA LEU A 95 0.52 3.40 -6.76
C LEU A 95 -0.95 3.76 -7.05
N ALA A 96 -1.63 2.99 -7.90
CA ALA A 96 -3.03 3.22 -8.20
C ALA A 96 -3.93 2.92 -6.98
N ALA A 97 -3.60 1.89 -6.20
CA ALA A 97 -4.29 1.56 -4.96
C ALA A 97 -4.18 2.68 -3.93
N ILE A 98 -2.99 3.26 -3.72
CA ILE A 98 -2.79 4.41 -2.82
C ILE A 98 -3.66 5.60 -3.25
N ILE A 99 -3.60 5.97 -4.53
CA ILE A 99 -4.35 7.12 -5.07
C ILE A 99 -5.86 6.88 -4.95
N SER A 100 -6.32 5.66 -5.23
CA SER A 100 -7.75 5.31 -5.14
C SER A 100 -8.24 5.32 -3.70
N ALA A 101 -7.47 4.76 -2.77
CA ALA A 101 -7.76 4.77 -1.33
C ALA A 101 -7.93 6.20 -0.81
N MET A 102 -7.01 7.09 -1.16
CA MET A 102 -7.06 8.49 -0.75
C MET A 102 -8.23 9.26 -1.41
N ARG A 103 -8.65 8.90 -2.63
CA ARG A 103 -9.84 9.51 -3.27
C ARG A 103 -11.14 9.07 -2.61
N GLU A 104 -11.28 7.77 -2.38
CA GLU A 104 -12.48 7.18 -1.79
C GLU A 104 -12.68 7.65 -0.34
N HIS A 105 -11.59 7.72 0.43
CA HIS A 105 -11.60 8.10 1.86
C HIS A 105 -11.00 9.49 2.08
N ARG A 106 -11.41 10.46 1.27
CA ARG A 106 -10.87 11.84 1.35
C ARG A 106 -10.98 12.49 2.74
N ASP A 107 -12.03 12.12 3.48
CA ASP A 107 -12.34 12.68 4.80
C ASP A 107 -11.72 11.86 5.97
N ASP A 108 -11.10 10.70 5.70
CA ASP A 108 -10.36 9.93 6.71
C ASP A 108 -8.90 10.43 6.78
N ALA A 109 -8.62 11.23 7.82
CA ALA A 109 -7.33 11.85 8.04
C ALA A 109 -6.16 10.84 8.09
N GLU A 110 -6.40 9.62 8.57
CA GLU A 110 -5.37 8.61 8.70
C GLU A 110 -5.07 7.92 7.36
N VAL A 111 -6.08 7.69 6.52
CA VAL A 111 -5.87 7.23 5.13
C VAL A 111 -5.08 8.29 4.36
N GLN A 112 -5.42 9.58 4.50
CA GLN A 112 -4.69 10.67 3.86
C GLN A 112 -3.24 10.73 4.35
N ARG A 113 -3.02 10.63 5.66
CA ARG A 113 -1.68 10.69 6.27
C ARG A 113 -0.79 9.57 5.75
N GLU A 114 -1.27 8.32 5.77
CA GLU A 114 -0.48 7.19 5.28
C GLU A 114 -0.28 7.23 3.76
N GLY A 115 -1.31 7.63 3.00
CA GLY A 115 -1.23 7.77 1.55
C GLY A 115 -0.22 8.84 1.12
N CYS A 116 -0.28 10.04 1.70
CA CYS A 116 0.69 11.11 1.49
C CYS A 116 2.12 10.66 1.86
N SER A 117 2.28 9.96 2.97
CA SER A 117 3.58 9.45 3.40
C SER A 117 4.14 8.43 2.39
N ALA A 118 3.29 7.52 1.91
CA ALA A 118 3.68 6.57 0.86
C ALA A 118 4.14 7.29 -0.42
N LEU A 119 3.33 8.24 -0.93
CA LEU A 119 3.67 9.01 -2.14
C LEU A 119 4.97 9.81 -1.97
N SER A 120 5.19 10.40 -0.79
CA SER A 120 6.41 11.14 -0.47
C SER A 120 7.64 10.22 -0.57
N ILE A 121 7.63 9.07 0.10
CA ILE A 121 8.76 8.13 0.07
C ILE A 121 8.97 7.53 -1.33
N LEU A 122 7.90 7.20 -2.06
CA LEU A 122 7.99 6.70 -3.44
C LEU A 122 8.66 7.71 -4.38
N SER A 123 8.37 9.01 -4.20
CA SER A 123 8.95 10.10 -5.00
C SER A 123 10.36 10.51 -4.57
N TYR A 124 10.76 10.17 -3.34
CA TYR A 124 12.05 10.57 -2.78
C TYR A 124 13.21 9.94 -3.57
N SER A 125 14.06 10.83 -4.13
CA SER A 125 15.28 10.52 -4.87
C SER A 125 15.10 9.66 -6.14
N VAL A 126 13.89 9.58 -6.70
CA VAL A 126 13.63 8.87 -7.97
C VAL A 126 12.74 9.72 -8.89
N ASP A 127 13.34 10.38 -9.88
CA ASP A 127 12.62 11.31 -10.76
C ASP A 127 11.57 10.62 -11.66
N ALA A 128 11.85 9.39 -12.10
CA ALA A 128 10.86 8.59 -12.83
C ALA A 128 9.58 8.37 -12.01
N ASN A 129 9.71 8.15 -10.69
CA ASN A 129 8.56 7.97 -9.81
C ASN A 129 7.77 9.27 -9.62
N LYS A 130 8.44 10.42 -9.53
CA LYS A 130 7.77 11.73 -9.49
C LYS A 130 6.89 11.91 -10.72
N THR A 131 7.43 11.61 -11.89
CA THR A 131 6.69 11.66 -13.16
C THR A 131 5.49 10.72 -13.17
N ALA A 132 5.68 9.46 -12.75
CA ALA A 132 4.60 8.47 -12.68
C ALA A 132 3.48 8.88 -11.71
N ILE A 133 3.84 9.39 -10.52
CA ILE A 133 2.88 9.89 -9.51
C ILE A 133 2.09 11.08 -10.09
N SER A 134 2.76 12.01 -10.76
CA SER A 134 2.11 13.16 -11.41
C SER A 134 1.11 12.71 -12.48
N GLN A 135 1.54 11.83 -13.40
CA GLN A 135 0.71 11.33 -14.50
C GLN A 135 -0.52 10.56 -14.04
N ARG A 136 -0.45 9.86 -12.89
CA ARG A 136 -1.58 9.10 -12.32
C ARG A 136 -2.50 9.96 -11.43
N GLY A 137 -2.26 11.26 -11.37
CA GLY A 137 -3.09 12.22 -10.64
C GLY A 137 -2.83 12.23 -9.13
N GLY A 138 -1.66 11.79 -8.67
CA GLY A 138 -1.27 11.84 -7.26
C GLY A 138 -1.22 13.27 -6.71
N LEU A 139 -0.84 14.24 -7.55
CA LEU A 139 -0.87 15.67 -7.19
C LEU A 139 -2.27 16.17 -6.88
N ALA A 140 -3.27 15.78 -7.67
CA ALA A 140 -4.65 16.20 -7.46
C ALA A 140 -5.20 15.71 -6.13
N VAL A 141 -4.82 14.50 -5.71
CA VAL A 141 -5.24 13.93 -4.43
C VAL A 141 -4.54 14.63 -3.28
N ILE A 142 -3.23 14.91 -3.35
CA ILE A 142 -2.51 15.65 -2.30
C ILE A 142 -3.08 17.06 -2.12
N VAL A 143 -3.36 17.77 -3.22
CA VAL A 143 -3.96 19.12 -3.15
C VAL A 143 -5.38 19.06 -2.57
N GLY A 144 -6.16 18.03 -2.90
CA GLY A 144 -7.50 17.84 -2.35
C GLY A 144 -7.54 17.57 -0.85
N VAL A 145 -6.44 17.15 -0.22
CA VAL A 145 -6.32 17.01 1.25
C VAL A 145 -6.13 18.36 1.95
N LEU A 146 -5.58 19.35 1.24
CA LEU A 146 -5.23 20.65 1.80
C LEU A 146 -6.36 21.69 1.69
N LEU A 147 -7.47 21.35 1.01
CA LEU A 147 -8.61 22.22 0.72
C LEU A 147 -9.87 21.68 1.39
#